data_AF-A0A7U4GCC9-F1
#
_entry.id   AF-A0A7U4GCC9-F1
#
_cell.length_a   1.000
_cell.length_b   1.000
_cell.length_c   1.000
_cell.angle_alpha   90.00
_cell.angle_beta   90.00
_cell.angle_gamma   90.00
#
_symmetry.space_group_name_H-M   'P 1'
#
loop_
_entity.id
_entity.type
_entity.pdbx_description
1 polymer ?
#
loop_
_entity_poly.entity_id
_entity_poly.type
_entity_poly.pdbx_seq_one_letter_code
_entity_poly.pdbx_strand_id
1 'polypeptide(L)'
;MKKSLILQLANIVLQNHHFQMEASRIRLNQGLIGNFNFIRGCRVITANTIANLDMLTTLAVTTGEGGDTVYPILRDAVRGFKSCKVPPEPFNEVLRG
;
A
#
# COMPACT_ATOMS: atom_id res chain seq x y z
N MET A 1 4.04 19.09 14.31
CA MET A 1 4.96 18.54 13.28
C MET A 1 4.25 18.58 11.93
N LYS A 2 4.94 18.90 10.82
CA LYS A 2 4.31 18.88 9.48
C LYS A 2 3.97 17.43 9.11
N LYS A 3 2.76 17.22 8.61
CA LYS A 3 2.32 15.92 8.09
C LYS A 3 3.12 15.61 6.83
N SER A 4 3.71 14.41 6.73
CA SER A 4 4.40 13.99 5.51
C SER A 4 3.37 13.68 4.44
N LEU A 5 3.39 14.42 3.32
CA LEU A 5 2.50 14.20 2.20
C LEU A 5 2.67 12.78 1.64
N ILE A 6 3.91 12.29 1.62
CA ILE A 6 4.23 10.96 1.12
C ILE A 6 3.62 9.85 1.99
N LEU A 7 3.65 9.98 3.33
CA LEU A 7 2.96 9.03 4.20
C LEU A 7 1.44 9.08 4.04
N GLN A 8 0.87 10.27 3.80
CA GLN A 8 -0.56 10.41 3.50
C GLN A 8 -0.94 9.73 2.18
N LEU A 9 -0.14 9.93 1.13
CA LEU A 9 -0.32 9.26 -0.16
C LEU A 9 -0.17 7.74 -0.03
N ALA A 10 0.78 7.28 0.78
CA ALA A 10 0.96 5.85 1.04
C ALA A 10 -0.27 5.26 1.75
N ASN A 11 -0.84 5.99 2.73
CA ASN A 11 -2.08 5.58 3.39
C ASN A 11 -3.27 5.51 2.43
N ILE A 12 -3.40 6.47 1.50
CA ILE A 12 -4.44 6.43 0.46
C ILE A 12 -4.27 5.20 -0.43
N VAL A 13 -3.04 4.87 -0.82
CA VAL A 13 -2.74 3.66 -1.60
C VAL A 13 -3.16 2.38 -0.85
N LEU A 14 -2.91 2.30 0.46
CA LEU A 14 -3.32 1.17 1.28
C LEU A 14 -4.84 1.08 1.46
N GLN A 15 -5.53 2.21 1.63
CA GLN A 15 -6.99 2.25 1.67
C GLN A 15 -7.59 1.77 0.35
N ASN A 16 -7.04 2.21 -0.78
CA ASN A 16 -7.48 1.75 -2.10
C ASN A 16 -7.26 0.25 -2.30
N HIS A 17 -6.14 -0.30 -1.82
CA HIS A 17 -5.89 -1.74 -1.83
C HIS A 17 -7.00 -2.49 -1.09
N HIS A 18 -7.33 -2.06 0.13
CA HIS A 18 -8.37 -2.67 0.96
C HIS A 18 -9.74 -2.64 0.24
N PHE A 19 -10.14 -1.48 -0.29
CA PHE A 19 -11.42 -1.35 -1.00
C PHE A 19 -11.51 -2.25 -2.23
N GLN A 20 -10.43 -2.37 -3.02
CA GLN A 20 -10.42 -3.22 -4.20
C GLN A 20 -10.45 -4.72 -3.86
N MET A 21 -9.75 -5.12 -2.80
CA MET A 21 -9.77 -6.50 -2.31
C MET A 21 -11.17 -6.88 -1.81
N GLU A 22 -11.81 -5.99 -1.04
CA GLU A 22 -13.17 -6.21 -0.53
C GLU A 22 -14.19 -6.27 -1.68
N ALA A 23 -14.12 -5.35 -2.64
CA ALA A 23 -14.98 -5.40 -3.82
C ALA A 23 -14.82 -6.71 -4.62
N SER A 24 -13.59 -7.21 -4.73
CA SER A 24 -13.31 -8.50 -5.39
C SER A 24 -13.92 -9.68 -4.60
N ARG A 25 -13.83 -9.63 -3.27
CA ARG A 25 -14.41 -10.64 -2.39
C ARG A 25 -15.94 -10.64 -2.42
N ILE A 26 -16.57 -9.47 -2.41
CA ILE A 26 -18.03 -9.33 -2.56
C ILE A 26 -18.49 -9.96 -3.87
N ARG A 27 -17.81 -9.65 -4.99
CA ARG A 27 -18.15 -10.22 -6.30
C ARG A 27 -18.01 -11.75 -6.34
N LEU A 28 -17.00 -12.29 -5.65
CA LEU A 28 -16.85 -13.75 -5.52
C LEU A 28 -18.01 -14.35 -4.72
N ASN A 29 -18.34 -13.77 -3.56
CA ASN A 29 -19.41 -14.25 -2.68
C ASN A 29 -20.80 -14.17 -3.35
N GLN A 30 -21.01 -13.20 -4.24
CA GLN A 30 -22.22 -13.07 -5.05
C GLN A 30 -22.24 -13.99 -6.28
N GLY A 31 -21.18 -14.75 -6.54
CA GLY A 31 -21.06 -15.60 -7.74
C GLY A 31 -20.86 -14.81 -9.05
N LEU A 32 -20.60 -13.51 -8.98
CA LEU A 32 -20.37 -12.66 -10.17
C LEU A 32 -19.02 -12.94 -10.84
N ILE A 33 -18.06 -13.50 -10.10
CA ILE A 33 -16.78 -13.96 -10.61
C ILE A 33 -16.45 -15.34 -10.02
N GLY A 34 -15.75 -16.18 -10.78
CA GLY A 34 -15.21 -17.44 -10.27
C GLY A 34 -13.89 -17.27 -9.52
N ASN A 35 -13.51 -18.31 -8.76
CA ASN A 35 -12.27 -18.36 -7.95
C ASN A 35 -11.00 -17.99 -8.73
N PHE A 36 -10.86 -18.48 -9.97
CA PHE A 36 -9.70 -18.16 -10.79
C PHE A 36 -9.59 -16.66 -11.08
N ASN A 37 -10.70 -16.01 -11.44
CA ASN A 37 -10.76 -14.58 -11.71
C ASN A 37 -10.52 -13.75 -10.44
N PHE A 38 -11.01 -14.22 -9.29
CA PHE A 38 -10.72 -13.61 -8.00
C PHE A 38 -9.23 -13.63 -7.69
N ILE A 39 -8.58 -14.80 -7.75
CA ILE A 39 -7.13 -14.95 -7.48
C ILE A 39 -6.31 -14.07 -8.42
N ARG A 40 -6.64 -14.06 -9.71
CA ARG A 40 -5.99 -13.19 -10.69
C ARG A 40 -6.18 -11.71 -10.34
N GLY A 41 -7.39 -11.30 -9.97
CA GLY A 41 -7.71 -9.95 -9.55
C GLY A 41 -6.89 -9.51 -8.34
N CYS A 42 -6.84 -10.32 -7.28
CA CYS A 42 -6.03 -10.05 -6.09
C CYS A 42 -4.55 -9.87 -6.44
N ARG A 43 -3.98 -10.72 -7.31
CA ARG A 43 -2.58 -10.57 -7.75
C ARG A 43 -2.31 -9.23 -8.42
N VAL A 44 -3.22 -8.78 -9.29
CA VAL A 44 -3.10 -7.50 -9.98
C VAL A 44 -3.22 -6.33 -8.99
N ILE A 45 -4.20 -6.39 -8.08
CA ILE A 45 -4.39 -5.37 -7.03
C ILE A 45 -3.13 -5.26 -6.18
N THR A 46 -2.60 -6.37 -5.67
CA THR A 46 -1.36 -6.41 -4.88
C THR A 46 -0.16 -5.86 -5.65
N ALA A 47 0.02 -6.23 -6.92
CA ALA A 47 1.12 -5.73 -7.74
C ALA A 47 1.06 -4.22 -7.93
N ASN A 48 -0.13 -3.68 -8.22
CA ASN A 48 -0.36 -2.23 -8.37
C ASN A 48 -0.07 -1.48 -7.08
N THR A 49 -0.50 -2.01 -5.93
CA THR A 49 -0.22 -1.40 -4.63
C THR A 49 1.28 -1.36 -4.34
N ILE A 50 2.01 -2.44 -4.61
CA ILE A 50 3.48 -2.47 -4.45
C ILE A 50 4.15 -1.41 -5.34
N ALA A 51 3.75 -1.33 -6.62
CA ALA A 51 4.33 -0.36 -7.55
C ALA A 51 4.10 1.09 -7.10
N ASN A 52 2.90 1.42 -6.62
CA ASN A 52 2.59 2.75 -6.09
C ASN A 52 3.42 3.07 -4.85
N LEU A 53 3.61 2.12 -3.93
CA LEU A 53 4.43 2.35 -2.75
C LEU A 53 5.93 2.45 -3.08
N ASP A 54 6.44 1.70 -4.06
CA ASP A 54 7.81 1.86 -4.59
C ASP A 54 8.01 3.26 -5.19
N MET A 55 7.03 3.75 -5.96
CA MET A 55 7.07 5.10 -6.52
C MET A 55 7.12 6.15 -5.41
N LEU A 56 6.28 6.02 -4.38
CA LEU A 56 6.29 6.93 -3.23
C LEU A 56 7.60 6.85 -2.43
N THR A 57 8.17 5.66 -2.28
CA THR A 57 9.49 5.47 -1.66
C THR A 57 10.58 6.21 -2.44
N THR A 58 10.52 6.13 -3.77
CA THR A 58 11.46 6.84 -4.67
C THR A 58 11.27 8.35 -4.54
N LEU A 59 10.02 8.83 -4.53
CA LEU A 59 9.71 10.24 -4.36
C LEU A 59 10.26 10.79 -3.04
N ALA A 60 10.15 10.03 -1.94
CA ALA A 60 10.67 10.43 -0.62
C ALA A 60 12.18 10.70 -0.63
N VAL A 61 12.93 9.90 -1.39
CA VAL A 61 14.37 10.12 -1.59
C VAL A 61 14.61 11.39 -2.41
N THR A 62 13.89 11.54 -3.53
CA THR A 62 14.16 12.63 -4.49
C THR A 62 13.71 14.01 -4.01
N THR A 63 12.64 14.11 -3.22
CA THR A 63 12.11 15.39 -2.73
C THR A 63 12.78 15.84 -1.44
N GLY A 64 13.58 14.98 -0.80
CA GLY A 64 14.08 15.18 0.56
C GLY A 64 12.97 15.16 1.61
N GLU A 65 11.72 14.93 1.21
CA GLU A 65 10.56 14.79 2.09
C GLU A 65 10.62 13.40 2.72
N GLY A 66 11.52 13.26 3.69
CA GLY A 66 11.61 12.01 4.40
C GLY A 66 12.83 11.75 5.25
N GLY A 67 13.89 12.55 5.17
CA GLY A 67 15.08 12.44 6.01
C GLY A 67 15.46 11.00 6.39
N ASP A 68 15.82 10.79 7.65
CA ASP A 68 16.16 9.46 8.20
C ASP A 68 14.93 8.63 8.61
N THR A 69 13.70 9.09 8.38
CA THR A 69 12.49 8.49 8.96
C THR A 69 11.49 7.95 7.93
N VAL A 70 11.00 8.77 7.00
CA VAL A 70 9.94 8.34 6.06
C VAL A 70 10.47 7.35 5.03
N TYR A 71 11.66 7.59 4.46
CA TYR A 71 12.22 6.69 3.45
C TYR A 71 12.49 5.28 4.02
N PRO A 72 13.17 5.11 5.16
CA PRO A 72 13.39 3.78 5.73
C PRO A 72 12.08 3.06 6.08
N ILE A 73 11.10 3.77 6.65
CA ILE A 73 9.78 3.22 6.97
C ILE A 73 9.08 2.68 5.72
N LEU A 74 9.01 3.48 4.65
CA LEU A 74 8.37 3.03 3.41
C LEU A 74 9.15 1.90 2.73
N ARG A 75 10.47 2.02 2.64
CA ARG A 75 11.34 0.99 2.05
C ARG A 75 11.14 -0.36 2.74
N ASP A 76 11.14 -0.37 4.07
CA ASP A 76 11.03 -1.60 4.84
C ASP A 76 9.62 -2.19 4.76
N ALA A 77 8.58 -1.35 4.79
CA ALA A 77 7.20 -1.77 4.57
C ALA A 77 6.98 -2.36 3.18
N VAL A 78 7.52 -1.74 2.13
CA VAL A 78 7.41 -2.25 0.74
C VAL A 78 8.18 -3.55 0.58
N ARG A 79 9.38 -3.67 1.19
CA ARG A 79 10.14 -4.91 1.20
C ARG A 79 9.37 -6.04 1.89
N GLY A 80 8.76 -5.76 3.04
CA GLY A 80 7.89 -6.70 3.74
C GLY A 80 6.71 -7.13 2.88
N PHE A 81 6.00 -6.18 2.27
CA PHE A 81 4.86 -6.49 1.41
C PHE A 81 5.26 -7.33 0.19
N LYS A 82 6.41 -7.04 -0.43
CA LYS A 82 6.94 -7.84 -1.54
C LYS A 82 7.19 -9.29 -1.15
N SER A 83 7.69 -9.56 0.07
CA SER A 83 8.03 -10.91 0.52
C SER A 83 6.81 -11.71 0.96
N CYS A 84 5.94 -11.15 1.81
CA CYS A 84 4.84 -11.90 2.41
C CYS A 84 3.49 -11.70 1.72
N LYS A 85 3.37 -10.74 0.79
CA LYS A 85 2.11 -10.35 0.13
C LYS A 85 1.01 -9.89 1.12
N VAL A 86 1.39 -9.52 2.33
CA VAL A 86 0.51 -8.88 3.32
C VAL A 86 0.72 -7.37 3.23
N PRO A 87 -0.32 -6.58 2.97
CA PRO A 87 -0.20 -5.12 2.94
C PRO A 87 0.25 -4.62 4.31
N PRO A 88 1.12 -3.60 4.37
CA PRO A 88 1.52 -3.01 5.64
C PRO A 88 0.34 -2.34 6.31
N GLU A 89 0.41 -2.20 7.63
CA GLU A 89 -0.54 -1.35 8.35
C GLU A 89 -0.45 0.10 7.86
N PRO A 90 -1.55 0.88 7.95
CA PRO A 90 -1.49 2.30 7.71
C PRO A 90 -0.39 2.94 8.54
N PHE A 91 0.40 3.80 7.90
CA PHE A 91 1.42 4.60 8.55
C PHE A 91 0.70 5.62 9.43
N ASN A 92 0.44 5.24 10.69
CA ASN A 92 -0.04 6.17 11.70
C ASN A 92 0.98 7.32 11.77
N GLU A 93 0.51 8.57 11.84
CA GLU A 93 1.36 9.73 12.11
C GLU A 93 1.85 9.68 13.58
N VAL A 94 2.52 8.58 14.00
CA VAL A 94 3.19 8.48 15.30
C VAL A 94 4.53 9.18 15.19
N LEU A 95 4.44 10.50 15.15
CA LEU A 95 5.23 11.30 16.04
C LEU A 95 4.26 11.74 17.14
N ARG A 96 3.95 10.80 18.04
CA ARG A 96 3.35 11.17 19.33
C ARG A 96 4.33 12.14 19.97
N GLY A 97 3.86 13.36 20.23
CA GLY A 97 4.57 14.32 21.07
C GLY A 97 4.85 13.77 22.45
#